data_AF-A0A2H0C4X6-F1
#
_entry.id   AF-A0A2H0C4X6-F1
#
_cell.length_a   1.000
_cell.length_b   1.000
_cell.length_c   1.000
_cell.angle_alpha   90.00
_cell.angle_beta   90.00
_cell.angle_gamma   90.00
#
_symmetry.space_group_name_H-M   'P 1'
#
loop_
_entity.id
_entity.type
_entity.pdbx_description
1 polymer ?
#
loop_
_entity_poly.entity_id
_entity_poly.type
_entity_poly.pdbx_seq_one_letter_code
_entity_poly.pdbx_strand_id
1 'polypeptide(L)' 'MTKGFLPSVGVFDWHEHKHIDEFFLVMKGTGVIEFKDESSFRYAPGELIYIPANLSHRIENTGEEENEFYFIRLDA' A
#
# COMPACT_ATOMS: atom_id res chain seq x y z
N MET A 1 3.91 -9.46 -10.35
CA MET A 1 4.68 -8.46 -9.58
C MET A 1 4.74 -7.17 -10.38
N THR A 2 4.48 -6.03 -9.75
CA THR A 2 4.49 -4.70 -10.37
C THR A 2 5.34 -3.78 -9.53
N LYS A 3 6.28 -3.04 -10.14
CA LYS A 3 6.95 -1.93 -9.46
C LYS A 3 6.05 -0.70 -9.51
N GLY A 4 5.76 -0.10 -8.37
CA GLY A 4 4.91 1.08 -8.26
C GLY A 4 5.61 2.24 -7.59
N PHE A 5 5.12 3.45 -7.89
CA PHE A 5 5.67 4.72 -7.44
C PHE A 5 4.53 5.58 -6.94
N LEU A 6 4.73 6.27 -5.81
CA LEU A 6 3.76 7.21 -5.26
C LEU A 6 4.47 8.51 -4.91
N PRO A 7 4.24 9.61 -5.67
CA PRO A 7 4.88 10.89 -5.40
C PRO A 7 4.63 11.40 -3.98
N SER A 8 5.46 12.33 -3.50
CA SER A 8 5.21 13.04 -2.24
C SER A 8 3.80 13.62 -2.23
N VAL A 9 3.10 13.52 -1.09
CA VAL A 9 1.67 13.84 -0.89
C VAL A 9 0.71 13.11 -1.84
N GLY A 10 1.19 12.08 -2.55
CA GLY A 10 0.40 11.25 -3.45
C GLY A 10 -0.46 10.23 -2.70
N VAL A 11 -1.56 9.83 -3.35
CA VAL A 11 -2.54 8.91 -2.77
C VAL A 11 -2.91 7.84 -3.80
N PHE A 12 -2.84 6.57 -3.40
CA PHE A 12 -3.66 5.53 -4.00
C PHE A 12 -4.98 5.51 -3.24
N ASP A 13 -5.99 6.13 -3.83
CA ASP A 13 -7.27 6.36 -3.16
C ASP A 13 -7.98 5.04 -2.86
N TRP A 14 -9.05 5.10 -2.08
CA TRP A 14 -9.83 3.95 -1.65
C TRP A 14 -10.10 2.97 -2.80
N HIS A 15 -9.58 1.76 -2.65
CA HIS A 15 -9.79 0.68 -3.59
C HIS A 15 -9.90 -0.65 -2.86
N GLU A 16 -10.26 -1.68 -3.60
CA GLU A 16 -10.45 -3.05 -3.14
C GLU A 16 -10.11 -3.99 -4.28
N HIS A 17 -9.51 -5.13 -3.94
CA HIS A 17 -9.28 -6.22 -4.90
C HIS A 17 -10.18 -7.41 -4.57
N LYS A 18 -11.04 -7.79 -5.53
CA LYS A 18 -11.85 -9.00 -5.42
C LYS A 18 -11.01 -10.21 -5.78
N HIS A 19 -11.04 -11.23 -4.93
CA HIS A 19 -10.34 -12.51 -5.15
C HIS A 19 -8.81 -12.41 -5.29
N ILE A 20 -8.21 -11.31 -4.86
CA ILE A 20 -6.76 -11.12 -4.95
C ILE A 20 -6.25 -10.65 -3.60
N ASP A 21 -5.32 -11.43 -3.06
CA ASP A 21 -4.45 -11.02 -1.96
C ASP A 21 -3.32 -10.16 -2.55
N GLU A 22 -3.08 -9.00 -1.95
CA GLU A 22 -1.99 -8.11 -2.34
C GLU A 22 -0.96 -8.00 -1.22
N PHE A 23 0.30 -8.24 -1.57
CA PHE A 23 1.44 -7.87 -0.77
C PHE A 23 2.10 -6.67 -1.40
N PHE A 24 2.56 -5.71 -0.60
CA PHE A 24 3.50 -4.72 -1.11
C PHE A 24 4.69 -4.55 -0.18
N LEU A 25 5.87 -4.63 -0.79
CA LEU A 25 7.16 -4.43 -0.15
C LEU A 25 7.59 -2.97 -0.35
N VAL A 26 7.84 -2.26 0.74
CA VAL A 26 8.28 -0.87 0.72
C VAL A 26 9.78 -0.83 0.47
N MET A 27 10.19 -0.26 -0.66
CA MET A 27 11.60 -0.12 -1.02
C MET A 27 12.17 1.24 -0.60
N LYS A 28 11.34 2.29 -0.66
CA LYS A 28 11.73 3.67 -0.37
C LYS A 28 10.52 4.47 0.15
N GLY A 29 10.83 5.45 1.01
CA GLY A 29 9.86 6.41 1.51
C GLY A 29 8.97 5.87 2.63
N THR A 30 8.02 6.68 3.07
CA THR A 30 7.16 6.40 4.24
C THR A 30 5.75 6.88 4.00
N GLY A 31 4.79 6.30 4.70
CA GLY A 31 3.41 6.74 4.59
C GLY A 31 2.49 6.05 5.56
N VAL A 32 1.19 6.10 5.25
CA VAL A 32 0.14 5.44 6.02
C VAL A 32 -0.73 4.62 5.09
N ILE A 33 -1.21 3.49 5.59
CA ILE A 33 -2.32 2.75 4.99
C ILE A 33 -3.51 2.80 5.94
N GLU A 34 -4.68 3.07 5.37
CA GLU A 34 -5.95 3.22 6.08
C GLU A 34 -6.96 2.19 5.60
N PHE A 35 -7.83 1.75 6.51
CA PHE A 35 -8.91 0.80 6.24
C PHE A 35 -10.26 1.39 6.61
N LYS A 36 -11.34 0.79 6.09
CA LYS A 36 -12.71 1.28 6.31
C LYS A 36 -13.20 1.19 7.75
N ASP A 37 -12.54 0.39 8.60
CA ASP A 37 -12.82 0.25 10.03
C ASP A 37 -12.08 1.29 10.90
N GLU A 38 -11.56 2.35 10.28
CA GLU A 38 -10.77 3.42 10.91
C GLU A 38 -9.40 2.97 11.43
N SER A 39 -9.03 1.70 11.24
CA SER A 39 -7.66 1.27 11.52
C SER A 39 -6.69 1.85 10.50
N SER A 40 -5.49 2.18 10.98
CA SER A 40 -4.40 2.64 10.13
C SER A 40 -3.05 2.27 10.73
N PHE A 41 -2.05 2.11 9.87
CA PHE A 41 -0.67 1.95 10.31
C PHE A 41 0.30 2.64 9.38
N ARG A 42 1.42 3.07 9.95
CA ARG A 42 2.52 3.66 9.20
C ARG A 42 3.35 2.56 8.56
N TYR A 43 3.93 2.88 7.41
CA TYR A 43 4.89 2.01 6.75
C TYR A 43 6.23 2.71 6.52
N ALA A 44 7.29 1.90 6.47
CA ALA A 44 8.66 2.34 6.25
C ALA A 44 9.45 1.34 5.36
N PRO A 45 10.62 1.73 4.82
CA PRO A 45 11.40 0.86 3.94
C PRO A 45 11.80 -0.46 4.63
N GLY A 46 11.66 -1.56 3.88
CA GLY A 46 11.93 -2.92 4.35
C GLY A 46 10.71 -3.65 4.90
N GLU A 47 9.59 -2.96 5.13
CA GLU A 47 8.36 -3.60 5.57
C GLU A 47 7.61 -4.26 4.42
N LEU A 48 7.10 -5.47 4.69
CA LEU A 48 6.21 -6.21 3.80
C LEU A 48 4.81 -6.17 4.40
N ILE A 49 3.87 -5.60 3.65
CA ILE A 49 2.49 -5.45 4.08
C ILE A 49 1.62 -6.42 3.32
N TYR A 50 0.74 -7.10 4.04
CA TYR A 50 -0.26 -8.02 3.49
C TYR A 50 -1.65 -7.40 3.58
N ILE A 51 -2.34 -7.37 2.45
CA ILE A 51 -3.73 -6.95 2.33
C ILE A 51 -4.55 -8.14 1.79
N PRO A 52 -5.43 -8.72 2.61
CA PRO A 52 -6.34 -9.77 2.17
C PRO A 52 -7.31 -9.30 1.07
N ALA A 53 -7.75 -10.24 0.24
CA ALA A 53 -8.82 -10.04 -0.71
C ALA A 53 -10.09 -9.48 -0.02
N ASN A 54 -10.78 -8.58 -0.72
CA ASN A 54 -11.99 -7.88 -0.28
C ASN A 54 -11.78 -6.91 0.90
N LEU A 55 -10.54 -6.57 1.26
CA LEU A 55 -10.24 -5.53 2.24
C LEU A 55 -10.01 -4.17 1.55
N SER A 56 -10.96 -3.24 1.73
CA SER A 56 -10.83 -1.90 1.17
C SER A 56 -9.81 -1.07 1.94
N HIS A 57 -8.88 -0.45 1.21
CA HIS A 57 -7.78 0.31 1.78
C HIS A 57 -7.41 1.53 0.92
N ARG A 58 -6.71 2.48 1.55
CA ARG A 58 -6.15 3.69 0.93
C ARG A 58 -4.70 3.82 1.37
N ILE A 59 -3.79 4.14 0.44
CA ILE A 59 -2.37 4.34 0.72
C ILE A 59 -2.03 5.80 0.46
N GLU A 60 -1.48 6.46 1.46
CA GLU A 60 -1.03 7.85 1.36
C GLU A 60 0.47 7.92 1.61
N ASN A 61 1.16 8.68 0.76
CA ASN A 61 2.54 9.08 1.00
C ASN A 61 2.56 10.30 1.91
N THR A 62 3.03 10.12 3.15
CA THR A 62 3.13 11.21 4.15
C THR A 62 4.54 11.82 4.20
N GLY A 63 5.45 11.40 3.33
CA GLY A 63 6.82 11.87 3.23
C GLY A 63 7.04 12.96 2.18
N GLU A 64 8.25 13.53 2.18
CA GLU A 64 8.69 14.57 1.23
C GLU A 64 9.30 13.99 -0.06
N GLU A 65 9.50 12.68 -0.13
CA GLU A 65 10.06 11.98 -1.29
C GLU A 65 9.06 11.02 -1.94
N GLU A 66 9.35 10.58 -3.17
CA GLU A 66 8.58 9.52 -3.83
C GLU A 66 8.78 8.17 -3.13
N ASN A 67 7.68 7.48 -2.86
CA ASN A 67 7.69 6.12 -2.35
C ASN A 67 7.84 5.13 -3.51
N GLU A 68 8.60 4.07 -3.27
CA GLU A 68 8.78 2.97 -4.23
C GLU A 68 8.34 1.65 -3.61
N PHE A 69 7.57 0.86 -4.36
CA PHE A 69 7.01 -0.41 -3.90
C PHE A 69 7.19 -1.53 -4.92
N TYR A 70 7.20 -2.77 -4.43
CA TYR A 70 6.85 -3.94 -5.25
C TYR A 70 5.51 -4.51 -4.80
N PHE A 71 4.52 -4.48 -5.68
CA PHE A 71 3.22 -5.13 -5.47
C PHE A 71 3.24 -6.56 -6.02
N ILE A 72 2.84 -7.52 -5.21
CA ILE A 72 2.72 -8.94 -5.54
C ILE A 72 1.27 -9.33 -5.30
N ARG A 73 0.61 -9.86 -6.34
CA ARG A 73 -0.80 -10.22 -6.32
C ARG A 73 -0.93 -11.73 -6.47
N LEU A 74 -1.69 -12.36 -5.59
CA LEU A 74 -1.98 -13.78 -5.58
C LEU A 74 -3.50 -13.96 -5.68
N ASP A 75 -3.95 -14.91 -6.50
CA ASP A 75 -5.36 -15.29 -6.53
C ASP A 75 -5.74 -15.98 -5.20
N ALA A 76 -6.84 -15.54 -4.59
CA ALA A 76 -7.35 -16.01 -3.30
C ALA A 76 -8.61 -16.88 -3.44
#